data_AF-A0A3N5X619-F1
#
_entry.id   AF-A0A3N5X619-F1
#
_cell.length_a   1.000
_cell.length_b   1.000
_cell.length_c   1.000
_cell.angle_alpha   90.00
_cell.angle_beta   90.00
_cell.angle_gamma   90.00
#
_symmetry.space_group_name_H-M   'P 1'
#
loop_
_entity.id
_entity.type
_entity.pdbx_description
1 polymer ?
#
loop_
_entity_poly.entity_id
_entity_poly.type
_entity_poly.pdbx_seq_one_letter_code
_entity_poly.pdbx_strand_id
1 'polypeptide(L)'
;MRIAIGGILHETNTFADGLTELAAFETPGAFPGLLKGQEVLTTLRGSRICVGGYIAAAEQLKVELAPLLWTFAMPSGTVRHAAYEHLRGLLLEDLRKTLPVDGVLLDLHGAMVTDVCEDVEGDLLGHVRQMVGPRVPVIATLDFHANITQAMAQWADALVGFDTYPHIDYFERG
;
A
#
# COMPACT_ATOMS: atom_id res chain seq x y z
N MET A 1 -2.84 -18.68 -10.57
CA MET A 1 -2.18 -17.90 -9.51
C MET A 1 -3.08 -16.74 -9.16
N ARG A 2 -3.31 -16.49 -7.88
CA ARG A 2 -4.18 -15.42 -7.37
C ARG A 2 -3.40 -14.54 -6.40
N ILE A 3 -3.21 -13.28 -6.73
CA ILE A 3 -2.38 -12.34 -5.98
C ILE A 3 -3.25 -11.24 -5.38
N ALA A 4 -3.16 -11.03 -4.07
CA ALA A 4 -3.82 -9.90 -3.42
C ALA A 4 -3.02 -8.61 -3.69
N ILE A 5 -3.70 -7.52 -4.03
CA ILE A 5 -3.06 -6.21 -4.26
C ILE A 5 -3.79 -5.10 -3.53
N GLY A 6 -3.07 -4.15 -2.94
CA GLY A 6 -3.65 -3.02 -2.22
C GLY A 6 -2.60 -2.04 -1.73
N GLY A 7 -3.02 -1.02 -0.97
CA GLY A 7 -2.09 0.00 -0.50
C GLY A 7 -2.71 1.03 0.44
N ILE A 8 -1.91 1.52 1.38
CA ILE A 8 -2.24 2.70 2.19
C ILE A 8 -1.02 3.60 2.10
N LEU A 9 -1.15 4.71 1.37
CA LEU A 9 -0.02 5.55 1.01
C LEU A 9 -0.16 6.94 1.62
N HIS A 10 0.90 7.41 2.25
CA HIS A 10 1.04 8.77 2.75
C HIS A 10 2.51 9.05 3.09
N GLU A 11 2.97 10.26 2.82
CA GLU A 11 4.26 10.77 3.28
C GLU A 11 4.04 11.71 4.46
N THR A 12 4.62 11.39 5.61
CA THR A 12 4.49 12.23 6.80
C THR A 12 5.64 13.22 6.93
N ASN A 13 5.30 14.49 7.11
CA ASN A 13 6.17 15.49 7.71
C ASN A 13 5.83 15.67 9.19
N THR A 14 6.63 15.11 10.08
CA THR A 14 6.42 15.17 11.54
C THR A 14 6.58 16.57 12.14
N PHE A 15 7.12 17.53 11.38
CA PHE A 15 7.23 18.94 11.78
C PHE A 15 6.08 19.81 11.25
N ALA A 16 5.22 19.27 10.39
CA ALA A 16 4.05 20.00 9.89
C ALA A 16 2.97 20.07 10.98
N ASP A 17 2.28 21.21 11.03
CA ASP A 17 1.19 21.42 11.97
C ASP A 17 -0.03 20.55 11.61
N GLY A 18 -0.73 20.06 12.64
CA GLY A 18 -1.98 19.32 12.51
C GLY A 18 -1.81 17.83 12.24
N LEU A 19 -2.93 17.12 12.30
CA LEU A 19 -3.00 15.69 12.01
C LEU A 19 -3.64 15.44 10.64
N THR A 20 -3.14 14.42 9.95
CA THR A 20 -3.76 13.89 8.73
C THR A 20 -4.90 12.97 9.15
N GLU A 21 -6.12 13.40 8.85
CA GLU A 21 -7.37 12.71 9.20
C GLU A 21 -7.76 11.65 8.17
N LEU A 22 -8.67 10.73 8.57
CA LEU A 22 -9.25 9.73 7.65
C LEU A 22 -9.83 10.37 6.38
N ALA A 23 -10.46 11.54 6.49
CA ALA A 23 -11.04 12.25 5.35
C ALA A 23 -10.01 12.59 4.26
N ALA A 24 -8.72 12.74 4.60
CA ALA A 24 -7.65 12.98 3.64
C ALA A 24 -7.37 11.76 2.74
N PHE A 25 -7.65 10.55 3.22
CA PHE A 25 -7.54 9.30 2.46
C PHE A 25 -8.80 9.04 1.62
N GLU A 26 -9.96 9.55 2.03
CA GLU A 26 -11.23 9.39 1.32
C GLU A 26 -11.39 10.40 0.18
N THR A 27 -10.79 11.59 0.31
CA THR A 27 -10.93 12.68 -0.65
C THR A 27 -9.93 12.54 -1.80
N PRO A 28 -10.36 12.58 -3.07
CA PRO A 28 -9.44 12.59 -4.20
C PRO A 28 -8.51 13.81 -4.20
N GLY A 29 -7.25 13.58 -4.57
CA GLY A 29 -6.22 14.61 -4.73
C GLY A 29 -5.52 14.48 -6.08
N ALA A 30 -4.18 14.42 -6.07
CA ALA A 30 -3.40 14.06 -7.27
C ALA A 30 -3.66 12.62 -7.73
N PHE A 31 -4.14 11.78 -6.82
CA PHE A 31 -4.56 10.40 -7.05
C PHE A 31 -6.01 10.21 -6.59
N PRO A 32 -6.67 9.10 -6.99
CA PRO A 32 -7.98 8.75 -6.45
C PRO A 32 -7.96 8.69 -4.91
N GLY A 33 -9.11 8.97 -4.30
CA GLY A 33 -9.32 8.70 -2.88
C GLY A 33 -9.42 7.20 -2.60
N LEU A 34 -9.97 6.85 -1.45
CA LEU A 34 -10.15 5.46 -1.02
C LEU A 34 -11.00 4.65 -2.02
N LEU A 35 -10.39 3.59 -2.56
CA LEU A 35 -10.99 2.63 -3.48
C LEU A 35 -11.15 1.28 -2.81
N LYS A 36 -12.23 0.55 -3.13
CA LYS A 36 -12.55 -0.77 -2.57
C LYS A 36 -12.97 -1.77 -3.64
N GLY A 37 -12.62 -3.04 -3.41
CA GLY A 37 -13.04 -4.15 -4.25
C GLY A 37 -12.70 -3.91 -5.73
N GLN A 38 -13.65 -4.21 -6.62
CA GLN A 38 -13.42 -4.14 -8.07
C GLN A 38 -13.09 -2.73 -8.57
N GLU A 39 -13.47 -1.67 -7.82
CA GLU A 39 -13.17 -0.28 -8.20
C GLU A 39 -11.67 -0.01 -8.23
N VAL A 40 -10.87 -0.70 -7.42
CA VAL A 40 -9.40 -0.60 -7.46
C VAL A 40 -8.89 -0.96 -8.85
N LEU A 41 -9.36 -2.10 -9.38
CA LEU A 41 -8.93 -2.57 -10.69
C LEU A 41 -9.48 -1.71 -11.82
N THR A 42 -10.74 -1.27 -11.76
CA THR A 42 -11.32 -0.47 -12.84
C THR A 42 -10.75 0.94 -12.89
N THR A 43 -10.49 1.56 -11.74
CA THR A 43 -10.01 2.94 -11.65
C THR A 43 -8.51 3.04 -11.90
N LEU A 44 -7.72 2.07 -11.42
CA LEU A 44 -6.25 2.12 -11.54
C LEU A 44 -5.72 1.41 -12.79
N ARG A 45 -6.55 0.69 -13.54
CA ARG A 45 -6.13 0.10 -14.83
C ARG A 45 -5.67 1.20 -15.79
N GLY A 46 -4.46 1.03 -16.35
CA GLY A 46 -3.87 1.96 -17.30
C GLY A 46 -3.35 3.27 -16.67
N SER A 47 -3.45 3.43 -15.34
CA SER A 47 -2.79 4.51 -14.63
C SER A 47 -1.27 4.33 -14.67
N ARG A 48 -0.52 5.44 -14.63
CA ARG A 48 0.96 5.41 -14.57
C ARG A 48 1.47 5.41 -13.12
N ILE A 49 0.79 4.67 -12.24
CA ILE A 49 1.23 4.42 -10.86
C ILE A 49 1.54 2.92 -10.66
N CYS A 50 2.10 2.56 -9.50
CA CYS A 50 2.53 1.20 -9.19
C CYS A 50 1.43 0.15 -9.37
N VAL A 51 0.22 0.39 -8.83
CA VAL A 51 -0.90 -0.56 -9.04
C VAL A 51 -1.31 -0.69 -10.50
N GLY A 52 -1.12 0.35 -11.32
CA GLY A 52 -1.31 0.26 -12.77
C GLY A 52 -0.34 -0.74 -13.41
N GLY A 53 0.91 -0.77 -12.95
CA GLY A 53 1.94 -1.76 -13.32
C GLY A 53 1.54 -3.17 -12.91
N TYR A 54 1.12 -3.36 -11.66
CA TYR A 54 0.60 -4.65 -11.17
C TYR A 54 -0.52 -5.20 -12.06
N ILE A 55 -1.50 -4.35 -12.41
CA ILE A 55 -2.63 -4.72 -13.27
C ILE A 55 -2.15 -5.13 -14.66
N ALA A 56 -1.29 -4.32 -15.29
CA ALA A 56 -0.77 -4.60 -16.61
C ALA A 56 0.04 -5.90 -16.67
N ALA A 57 0.91 -6.13 -15.68
CA ALA A 57 1.70 -7.36 -15.58
C ALA A 57 0.81 -8.59 -15.34
N ALA A 58 -0.19 -8.49 -14.46
CA ALA A 58 -1.11 -9.58 -14.18
C ALA A 58 -1.94 -9.98 -15.41
N GLU A 59 -2.40 -9.01 -16.20
CA GLU A 59 -3.12 -9.27 -17.45
C GLU A 59 -2.24 -10.00 -18.48
N GLN A 60 -0.97 -9.60 -18.62
CA GLN A 60 0.00 -10.25 -19.51
C GLN A 60 0.33 -11.67 -19.05
N LEU A 61 0.52 -11.87 -17.76
CA LEU A 61 0.89 -13.14 -17.14
C LEU A 61 -0.31 -14.06 -16.87
N LYS A 62 -1.54 -13.59 -17.13
CA LYS A 62 -2.80 -14.30 -16.83
C LYS A 62 -2.92 -14.68 -15.35
N VAL A 63 -2.54 -13.75 -14.48
CA VAL A 63 -2.66 -13.86 -13.02
C VAL A 63 -3.98 -13.22 -12.59
N GLU A 64 -4.70 -13.90 -11.69
CA GLU A 64 -5.90 -13.33 -11.09
C GLU A 64 -5.49 -12.35 -9.99
N LEU A 65 -6.05 -11.13 -10.02
CA LEU A 65 -5.85 -10.14 -8.97
C LEU A 65 -7.05 -10.12 -8.02
N ALA A 66 -6.76 -10.21 -6.72
CA ALA A 66 -7.74 -10.03 -5.65
C ALA A 66 -7.53 -8.63 -5.05
N PRO A 67 -8.32 -7.61 -5.45
CA PRO A 67 -8.11 -6.25 -4.96
C PRO A 67 -8.51 -6.14 -3.49
N LEU A 68 -7.60 -5.60 -2.71
CA LEU A 68 -7.81 -5.07 -1.36
C LEU A 68 -8.08 -3.57 -1.45
N LEU A 69 -8.31 -2.91 -0.32
CA LEU A 69 -8.33 -1.45 -0.25
C LEU A 69 -7.06 -0.83 -0.84
N TRP A 70 -7.25 0.26 -1.60
CA TRP A 70 -6.17 1.16 -2.01
C TRP A 70 -6.55 2.61 -1.69
N THR A 71 -5.64 3.38 -1.11
CA THR A 71 -5.86 4.80 -0.81
C THR A 71 -4.55 5.57 -0.74
N PHE A 72 -4.61 6.86 -1.07
CA PHE A 72 -3.50 7.79 -0.99
C PHE A 72 -3.97 9.10 -0.35
N ALA A 73 -3.28 9.55 0.70
CA ALA A 73 -3.41 10.91 1.23
C ALA A 73 -2.18 11.75 0.87
N MET A 74 -2.42 12.96 0.37
CA MET A 74 -1.33 13.89 0.00
C MET A 74 -0.34 14.11 1.16
N PRO A 75 0.97 14.28 0.87
CA PRO A 75 1.98 14.55 1.88
C PRO A 75 1.57 15.69 2.82
N SER A 76 1.57 15.43 4.12
CA SER A 76 1.10 16.37 5.15
C SER A 76 1.57 15.92 6.55
N GLY A 77 0.89 16.38 7.61
CA GLY A 77 1.29 16.13 8.99
C GLY A 77 1.14 14.67 9.42
N THR A 78 1.43 14.42 10.69
CA THR A 78 1.34 13.09 11.29
C THR A 78 -0.06 12.51 11.15
N VAL A 79 -0.19 11.23 10.78
CA VAL A 79 -1.50 10.59 10.63
C VAL A 79 -2.12 10.33 12.00
N ARG A 80 -3.43 10.60 12.13
CA ARG A 80 -4.16 10.17 13.33
C ARG A 80 -4.18 8.64 13.39
N HIS A 81 -3.68 8.03 14.45
CA HIS A 81 -3.54 6.58 14.54
C HIS A 81 -4.86 5.85 14.32
N ALA A 82 -5.98 6.37 14.85
CA ALA A 82 -7.31 5.81 14.61
C ALA A 82 -7.71 5.77 13.11
N ALA A 83 -7.24 6.71 12.28
CA ALA A 83 -7.45 6.67 10.84
C ALA A 83 -6.65 5.53 10.20
N TYR A 84 -5.37 5.39 10.56
CA TYR A 84 -4.55 4.27 10.13
C TYR A 84 -5.15 2.92 10.57
N GLU A 85 -5.54 2.77 11.84
CA GLU A 85 -6.13 1.53 12.35
C GLU A 85 -7.40 1.15 11.59
N HIS A 86 -8.22 2.14 11.24
CA HIS A 86 -9.42 1.92 10.42
C HIS A 86 -9.04 1.40 9.03
N LEU A 87 -8.11 2.07 8.33
CA LEU A 87 -7.67 1.68 6.98
C LEU A 87 -6.98 0.31 6.96
N ARG A 88 -6.09 0.04 7.93
CA ARG A 88 -5.47 -1.26 8.16
C ARG A 88 -6.55 -2.33 8.37
N GLY A 89 -7.55 -2.05 9.21
CA GLY A 89 -8.66 -2.96 9.49
C GLY A 89 -9.45 -3.33 8.23
N LEU A 90 -9.75 -2.35 7.38
CA LEU A 90 -10.42 -2.56 6.09
C LEU A 90 -9.57 -3.42 5.14
N LEU A 91 -8.28 -3.09 4.98
CA LEU A 91 -7.36 -3.84 4.12
C LEU A 91 -7.24 -5.30 4.58
N LEU A 92 -7.07 -5.53 5.90
CA LEU A 92 -6.97 -6.88 6.47
C LEU A 92 -8.29 -7.66 6.40
N GLU A 93 -9.45 -6.98 6.47
CA GLU A 93 -10.75 -7.61 6.24
C GLU A 93 -10.89 -8.11 4.80
N ASP A 94 -10.50 -7.28 3.83
CA ASP A 94 -10.50 -7.67 2.41
C ASP A 94 -9.52 -8.83 2.17
N LEU A 95 -8.33 -8.79 2.78
CA LEU A 95 -7.35 -9.87 2.67
C LEU A 95 -7.93 -11.17 3.23
N ARG A 96 -8.55 -11.13 4.41
CA ARG A 96 -9.17 -12.32 5.01
C ARG A 96 -10.24 -12.94 4.13
N LYS A 97 -11.11 -12.12 3.53
CA LYS A 97 -12.18 -12.58 2.62
C LYS A 97 -11.63 -13.13 1.30
N THR A 98 -10.43 -12.69 0.91
CA THR A 98 -9.77 -13.15 -0.31
C THR A 98 -8.86 -14.34 -0.07
N LEU A 99 -8.65 -14.84 1.15
CA LEU A 99 -7.88 -16.07 1.31
C LEU A 99 -8.59 -17.31 0.70
N PRO A 100 -7.84 -18.29 0.16
CA PRO A 100 -6.38 -18.30 0.01
C PRO A 100 -5.89 -17.46 -1.19
N VAL A 101 -4.66 -16.95 -1.07
CA VAL A 101 -3.91 -16.28 -2.15
C VAL A 101 -2.52 -16.88 -2.26
N ASP A 102 -1.95 -16.80 -3.47
CA ASP A 102 -0.62 -17.30 -3.78
C ASP A 102 0.48 -16.25 -3.52
N GLY A 103 0.12 -15.00 -3.24
CA GLY A 103 1.03 -13.91 -2.93
C GLY A 103 0.28 -12.61 -2.60
N VAL A 104 1.00 -11.65 -2.03
CA VAL A 104 0.51 -10.29 -1.72
C VAL A 104 1.50 -9.27 -2.28
N LEU A 105 0.99 -8.29 -3.02
CA LEU A 105 1.73 -7.10 -3.45
C LEU A 105 1.10 -5.86 -2.81
N LEU A 106 1.89 -5.09 -2.06
CA LEU A 106 1.44 -3.84 -1.45
C LEU A 106 2.14 -2.65 -2.09
N ASP A 107 1.35 -1.70 -2.55
CA ASP A 107 1.80 -0.37 -2.94
C ASP A 107 1.81 0.52 -1.70
N LEU A 108 2.99 0.79 -1.14
CA LEU A 108 3.15 1.56 0.10
C LEU A 108 4.08 2.75 -0.16
N HIS A 109 3.94 3.81 0.63
CA HIS A 109 4.91 4.91 0.55
C HIS A 109 6.22 4.53 1.23
N GLY A 110 6.16 4.00 2.45
CA GLY A 110 7.34 3.68 3.28
C GLY A 110 7.75 4.79 4.23
N ALA A 111 6.98 5.89 4.34
CA ALA A 111 7.30 7.03 5.20
C ALA A 111 6.09 7.54 5.99
N MET A 112 5.12 6.66 6.25
CA MET A 112 3.95 7.02 7.02
C MET A 112 4.24 6.92 8.51
N VAL A 113 3.93 7.99 9.24
CA VAL A 113 4.03 8.04 10.70
C VAL A 113 2.65 8.43 11.26
N THR A 114 2.24 7.75 12.32
CA THR A 114 1.07 8.13 13.11
C THR A 114 1.48 8.76 14.43
N ASP A 115 0.54 9.36 15.15
CA ASP A 115 0.75 9.91 16.50
C ASP A 115 1.04 8.84 17.58
N VAL A 116 1.03 7.55 17.22
CA VAL A 116 1.32 6.41 18.12
C VAL A 116 2.35 5.43 17.54
N CYS A 117 2.50 5.34 16.22
CA CYS A 117 3.35 4.37 15.53
C CYS A 117 4.25 5.09 14.51
N GLU A 118 5.56 4.94 14.68
CA GLU A 118 6.60 5.51 13.80
C GLU A 118 6.93 4.64 12.58
N ASP A 119 6.53 3.37 12.57
CA ASP A 119 6.76 2.42 11.48
C ASP A 119 5.44 1.77 11.05
N VAL A 120 4.66 2.53 10.28
CA VAL A 120 3.33 2.11 9.83
C VAL A 120 3.41 0.97 8.82
N GLU A 121 4.35 1.03 7.88
CA GLU A 121 4.54 -0.01 6.87
C GLU A 121 5.03 -1.33 7.49
N GLY A 122 5.94 -1.28 8.48
CA GLY A 122 6.35 -2.45 9.24
C GLY A 122 5.20 -3.08 10.03
N ASP A 123 4.35 -2.27 10.68
CA ASP A 123 3.14 -2.77 11.36
C ASP A 123 2.18 -3.46 10.38
N LEU A 124 1.90 -2.82 9.25
CA LEU A 124 0.98 -3.36 8.23
C LEU A 124 1.52 -4.68 7.65
N LEU A 125 2.80 -4.72 7.27
CA LEU A 125 3.45 -5.92 6.73
C LEU A 125 3.44 -7.06 7.75
N GLY A 126 3.64 -6.76 9.04
CA GLY A 126 3.54 -7.75 10.12
C GLY A 126 2.15 -8.39 10.22
N HIS A 127 1.09 -7.57 10.18
CA HIS A 127 -0.29 -8.07 10.20
C HIS A 127 -0.62 -8.91 8.94
N VAL A 128 -0.20 -8.45 7.76
CA VAL A 128 -0.38 -9.20 6.51
C VAL A 128 0.34 -10.55 6.57
N ARG A 129 1.62 -10.56 7.00
CA ARG A 129 2.40 -11.80 7.19
C ARG A 129 1.71 -12.78 8.11
N GLN A 130 1.22 -12.33 9.27
CA GLN A 130 0.52 -13.19 10.21
C GLN A 130 -0.75 -13.79 9.60
N MET A 131 -1.44 -13.04 8.74
CA MET A 131 -2.67 -13.48 8.09
C MET A 131 -2.44 -14.51 6.97
N VAL A 132 -1.42 -14.32 6.12
CA VAL A 132 -1.16 -15.21 4.98
C VAL A 132 -0.24 -16.38 5.32
N GLY A 133 0.48 -16.28 6.44
CA GLY A 133 1.43 -17.29 6.90
C GLY A 133 2.81 -17.19 6.23
N PRO A 134 3.76 -18.05 6.63
CA PRO A 134 5.18 -17.91 6.27
C PRO A 134 5.52 -18.38 4.85
N ARG A 135 4.58 -18.99 4.12
CA ARG A 135 4.84 -19.58 2.80
C ARG A 135 4.35 -18.72 1.63
N VAL A 136 3.42 -17.80 1.89
CA VAL A 136 2.87 -16.91 0.88
C VAL A 136 3.82 -15.73 0.72
N PRO A 137 4.37 -15.44 -0.48
CA PRO A 137 5.19 -14.27 -0.68
C PRO A 137 4.46 -12.97 -0.35
N VAL A 138 5.09 -12.10 0.42
CA VAL A 138 4.63 -10.74 0.72
C VAL A 138 5.67 -9.77 0.20
N ILE A 139 5.31 -8.97 -0.78
CA ILE A 139 6.19 -8.00 -1.43
C ILE A 139 5.57 -6.62 -1.29
N ALA A 140 6.39 -5.61 -1.02
CA ALA A 140 5.96 -4.22 -1.05
C ALA A 140 6.79 -3.41 -2.05
N THR A 141 6.11 -2.63 -2.88
CA THR A 141 6.75 -1.53 -3.61
C THR A 141 6.71 -0.29 -2.72
N LEU A 142 7.82 0.45 -2.67
CA LEU A 142 8.04 1.60 -1.80
C LEU A 142 8.45 2.83 -2.61
N ASP A 143 8.08 4.00 -2.11
CA ASP A 143 8.59 5.26 -2.62
C ASP A 143 10.12 5.36 -2.40
N PHE A 144 10.79 6.16 -3.24
CA PHE A 144 12.21 6.47 -3.08
C PHE A 144 12.53 7.11 -1.71
N HIS A 145 11.57 7.83 -1.11
CA HIS A 145 11.70 8.49 0.19
C HIS A 145 11.37 7.58 1.39
N ALA A 146 11.20 6.28 1.18
CA ALA A 146 10.87 5.36 2.25
C ALA A 146 11.93 5.31 3.38
N ASN A 147 11.45 5.33 4.62
CA ASN A 147 12.23 5.05 5.82
C ASN A 147 12.23 3.53 6.07
N ILE A 148 13.09 2.79 5.35
CA ILE A 148 13.11 1.32 5.41
C ILE A 148 13.56 0.81 6.78
N THR A 149 12.66 0.14 7.50
CA THR A 149 12.92 -0.39 8.85
C THR A 149 13.32 -1.87 8.85
N GLN A 150 13.87 -2.33 9.98
CA GLN A 150 14.13 -3.74 10.20
C GLN A 150 12.84 -4.59 10.20
N ALA A 151 11.73 -4.05 10.71
CA ALA A 151 10.46 -4.78 10.73
C ALA A 151 9.93 -5.00 9.31
N MET A 152 10.02 -4.01 8.42
CA MET A 152 9.67 -4.18 7.01
C MET A 152 10.48 -5.31 6.36
N ALA A 153 11.80 -5.31 6.56
CA ALA A 153 12.70 -6.34 6.03
C ALA A 153 12.46 -7.73 6.66
N GLN A 154 11.95 -7.79 7.89
CA GLN A 154 11.60 -9.04 8.56
C GLN A 154 10.30 -9.64 8.02
N TRP A 155 9.31 -8.82 7.67
CA TRP A 155 7.97 -9.28 7.32
C TRP A 155 7.74 -9.48 5.82
N ALA A 156 8.41 -8.69 4.98
CA ALA A 156 8.39 -8.82 3.53
C ALA A 156 9.45 -9.80 3.02
N ASP A 157 9.13 -10.56 1.97
CA ASP A 157 10.10 -11.36 1.23
C ASP A 157 10.93 -10.50 0.27
N ALA A 158 10.36 -9.39 -0.20
CA ALA A 158 11.08 -8.38 -0.98
C ALA A 158 10.48 -6.98 -0.77
N LEU A 159 11.36 -5.98 -0.78
CA LEU A 159 11.02 -4.56 -0.81
C LEU A 159 11.60 -3.97 -2.11
N VAL A 160 10.76 -3.32 -2.91
CA VAL A 160 11.12 -2.77 -4.22
C VAL A 160 10.95 -1.26 -4.16
N GLY A 161 12.03 -0.50 -4.07
CA GLY A 161 11.96 0.97 -4.10
C GLY A 161 11.78 1.53 -5.51
N PHE A 162 11.38 2.80 -5.66
CA PHE A 162 11.55 3.52 -6.92
C PHE A 162 13.04 3.84 -7.19
N ASP A 163 13.42 3.95 -8.47
CA ASP A 163 14.81 4.21 -8.88
C ASP A 163 15.04 5.68 -9.30
N THR A 164 13.99 6.49 -9.50
CA THR A 164 14.12 7.85 -10.08
C THR A 164 13.60 8.99 -9.20
N TYR A 165 14.22 10.17 -9.33
CA TYR A 165 13.78 11.45 -8.74
C TYR A 165 13.93 12.59 -9.79
N PRO A 166 12.84 13.23 -10.28
CA PRO A 166 11.44 12.97 -9.92
C PRO A 166 11.02 11.56 -10.32
N HIS A 167 10.05 11.00 -9.57
CA HIS A 167 9.54 9.65 -9.82
C HIS A 167 8.83 9.63 -11.19
N ILE A 168 9.45 8.97 -12.16
CA ILE A 168 8.89 8.73 -13.50
C ILE A 168 8.71 7.24 -13.78
N ASP A 169 9.07 6.39 -12.83
CA ASP A 169 9.14 4.93 -12.93
C ASP A 169 8.08 4.20 -12.07
N TYR A 170 7.07 4.89 -11.52
CA TYR A 170 6.04 4.27 -10.69
C TYR A 170 5.44 3.00 -11.32
N PHE A 171 5.09 3.09 -12.61
CA PHE A 171 4.48 1.99 -13.34
C PHE A 171 5.47 0.84 -13.57
N GLU A 172 6.72 1.16 -13.90
CA GLU A 172 7.78 0.19 -14.18
C GLU A 172 8.24 -0.56 -12.92
N ARG A 173 7.99 -0.01 -11.73
CA ARG A 173 8.26 -0.63 -10.42
C ARG A 173 7.09 -1.42 -9.84
N GLY A 174 5.94 -1.38 -10.52
CA GLY A 174 4.78 -2.23 -10.25
C GLY A 174 4.80 -3.48 -11.11
#